data_AF-A0A3Q4GQ93-F1
#
_entry.id   AF-A0A3Q4GQ93-F1
#
_cell.length_a   1.000
_cell.length_b   1.000
_cell.length_c   1.000
_cell.angle_alpha   90.00
_cell.angle_beta   90.00
_cell.angle_gamma   90.00
#
_symmetry.space_group_name_H-M   'P 1'
#
loop_
_entity.id
_entity.type
_entity.pdbx_description
1 polymer ?
#
loop_
_entity_poly.entity_id
_entity_poly.type
_entity_poly.pdbx_seq_one_letter_code
_entity_poly.pdbx_strand_id
1 'polypeptide(L)'
;YHLPKSKLGLVEKFLSCHVCSETFRDPVSLSCNHSFCSSCLQKFWEQTKNKNCPICKRKSSKDNPLVNFALKELADSFAGRQKSGSSETEKGEKKLTVVCSRRCQNN
;
A
#
# COMPACT_ATOMS: atom_id res chain seq x y z
N TYR A 1 -3.68 -23.56 15.88
CA TYR A 1 -4.28 -23.54 14.52
C TYR A 1 -3.17 -23.59 13.48
N HIS A 2 -2.87 -24.77 12.91
CA HIS A 2 -1.92 -24.86 11.79
C HIS A 2 -2.66 -24.59 10.48
N LEU A 3 -2.26 -23.54 9.76
CA LEU A 3 -2.82 -23.25 8.45
C LEU A 3 -2.28 -24.29 7.45
N PRO A 4 -3.13 -25.05 6.73
CA PRO A 4 -2.64 -25.98 5.71
C PRO A 4 -1.84 -25.22 4.65
N LYS A 5 -0.75 -25.83 4.15
CA LYS A 5 0.18 -25.20 3.19
C LYS A 5 -0.52 -24.56 1.97
N SER A 6 -1.65 -25.12 1.54
CA SER A 6 -2.47 -24.60 0.45
C SER A 6 -3.08 -23.22 0.72
N LYS A 7 -3.47 -22.93 1.96
CA LYS A 7 -4.01 -21.61 2.35
C LYS A 7 -2.90 -20.57 2.52
N LEU A 8 -1.68 -20.99 2.87
CA LEU A 8 -0.53 -20.08 2.98
C LEU A 8 -0.15 -19.48 1.61
N GLY A 9 -0.12 -20.30 0.55
CA GLY A 9 0.15 -19.83 -0.81
C GLY A 9 -0.94 -18.90 -1.36
N LEU A 10 -2.19 -19.02 -0.86
CA LEU A 10 -3.25 -18.06 -1.19
C LEU A 10 -2.98 -16.69 -0.53
N VAL A 11 -2.59 -16.68 0.75
CA VAL A 11 -2.23 -15.45 1.48
C VAL A 11 -1.04 -14.75 0.83
N GLU A 12 -0.02 -15.52 0.42
CA GLU A 12 1.15 -15.00 -0.29
C GLU A 12 0.74 -14.21 -1.54
N LYS A 13 -0.17 -14.75 -2.37
CA LYS A 13 -0.66 -14.05 -3.56
C LYS A 13 -1.31 -12.70 -3.25
N PHE A 14 -2.00 -12.58 -2.11
CA PHE A 14 -2.63 -11.32 -1.70
C PHE A 14 -1.62 -10.31 -1.12
N LEU A 15 -0.45 -10.77 -0.69
CA LEU A 15 0.61 -9.94 -0.13
C LEU A 15 1.76 -9.69 -1.12
N SER A 16 1.66 -10.18 -2.35
CA SER A 16 2.69 -10.05 -3.38
C SER A 16 2.41 -8.93 -4.38
N CYS A 17 3.48 -8.23 -4.74
CA CYS A 17 3.47 -7.18 -5.76
C CYS A 17 3.45 -7.78 -7.16
N HIS A 18 2.52 -7.36 -8.01
CA HIS A 18 2.39 -7.86 -9.39
C HIS A 18 3.53 -7.40 -10.32
N VAL A 19 4.40 -6.50 -9.88
CA VAL A 19 5.52 -5.99 -10.69
C VAL A 19 6.82 -6.76 -10.39
N CYS A 20 7.16 -6.96 -9.12
CA CYS A 20 8.38 -7.69 -8.73
C CYS A 20 8.13 -9.13 -8.31
N SER A 21 6.87 -9.56 -8.19
CA SER A 21 6.46 -10.89 -7.71
C SER A 21 6.93 -11.24 -6.28
N GLU A 22 7.39 -10.25 -5.51
CA GLU A 22 7.79 -10.40 -4.11
C GLU A 22 6.71 -9.84 -3.18
N THR A 23 6.75 -10.26 -1.90
CA THR A 23 5.95 -9.65 -0.83
C THR A 23 6.13 -8.13 -0.80
N PHE A 24 5.03 -7.38 -0.69
CA PHE A 24 5.03 -5.92 -0.75
C PHE A 24 6.07 -5.27 0.17
N ARG A 25 6.75 -4.24 -0.33
CA ARG A 25 7.60 -3.30 0.43
C ARG A 25 7.06 -1.90 0.25
N ASP A 26 6.64 -1.27 1.34
CA ASP A 26 5.95 0.02 1.34
C ASP A 26 4.83 0.09 0.28
N PRO A 27 3.80 -0.78 0.38
CA PRO A 27 2.76 -0.87 -0.62
C PRO A 27 1.99 0.44 -0.75
N VAL A 28 1.74 0.87 -1.98
CA VAL A 28 0.88 2.02 -2.31
C VAL A 28 -0.32 1.55 -3.12
N SER A 29 -1.50 2.09 -2.82
CA SER A 29 -2.74 1.72 -3.49
C SER A 29 -3.23 2.84 -4.41
N LEU A 30 -3.54 2.49 -5.66
CA LEU A 30 -4.15 3.41 -6.62
C LEU A 30 -5.65 3.51 -6.40
N SER A 31 -6.30 4.51 -7.02
CA SER A 31 -7.76 4.66 -7.02
C SER A 31 -8.50 3.52 -7.73
N CYS A 32 -7.79 2.64 -8.44
CA CYS A 32 -8.31 1.39 -8.98
C CYS A 32 -8.13 0.19 -8.04
N ASN A 33 -7.76 0.42 -6.77
CA ASN A 33 -7.56 -0.57 -5.72
C ASN A 33 -6.39 -1.56 -5.91
N HIS A 34 -5.70 -1.50 -7.05
CA HIS A 34 -4.46 -2.24 -7.22
C HIS A 34 -3.33 -1.63 -6.40
N SER A 35 -2.56 -2.51 -5.75
CA SER A 35 -1.43 -2.15 -4.90
C SER A 35 -0.12 -2.66 -5.47
N PHE A 36 0.95 -1.89 -5.24
CA PHE A 36 2.31 -2.14 -5.74
C PHE A 36 3.30 -1.69 -4.67
N CYS A 37 4.53 -2.24 -4.67
CA CYS A 37 5.60 -1.59 -3.92
C CYS A 37 5.78 -0.16 -4.43
N SER A 38 5.98 0.80 -3.54
CA SER A 38 6.16 2.22 -3.91
C SER A 38 7.22 2.39 -5.01
N SER A 39 8.39 1.75 -4.83
CA SER A 39 9.50 1.78 -5.79
C SER A 39 9.17 1.12 -7.13
N CYS A 40 8.38 0.04 -7.14
CA CYS A 40 7.95 -0.62 -8.37
C CYS A 40 7.02 0.27 -9.20
N LEU A 41 6.05 0.91 -8.55
CA LEU A 41 5.13 1.81 -9.22
C LEU A 41 5.86 3.04 -9.76
N GLN A 42 6.75 3.63 -8.97
CA GLN A 42 7.55 4.79 -9.38
C GLN A 42 8.38 4.49 -10.62
N LYS A 43 9.15 3.38 -10.61
CA LYS A 43 9.95 2.96 -11.77
C LYS A 43 9.09 2.74 -13.01
N PHE A 44 7.92 2.11 -12.86
CA PHE A 44 6.98 1.91 -13.96
C PHE A 44 6.49 3.23 -14.56
N TRP A 45 6.11 4.21 -13.73
CA TRP A 45 5.69 5.53 -14.20
C TRP A 45 6.81 6.32 -14.87
N GLU A 46 8.03 6.22 -14.34
CA GLU A 46 9.22 6.85 -14.93
C GLU A 46 9.57 6.26 -16.30
N GLN A 47 9.42 4.95 -16.48
CA GLN A 47 9.68 4.25 -17.74
C GLN A 47 8.60 4.54 -18.80
N THR A 48 7.33 4.46 -18.40
CA THR A 48 6.19 4.59 -19.33
C THR A 48 5.78 6.03 -19.60
N LYS A 49 6.36 7.00 -18.87
CA LYS A 49 6.06 8.44 -18.94
C LYS A 49 4.57 8.75 -18.76
N ASN A 50 3.84 7.89 -18.05
CA ASN A 50 2.44 8.08 -17.70
C ASN A 50 2.17 7.54 -16.30
N LYS A 51 1.06 7.99 -15.68
CA LYS A 51 0.66 7.58 -14.33
C LYS A 51 -0.45 6.54 -14.33
N ASN A 52 -0.37 5.56 -15.23
CA ASN A 52 -1.39 4.52 -15.33
C ASN A 52 -1.10 3.34 -14.40
N CYS A 53 -2.15 2.62 -14.03
CA CYS A 53 -2.02 1.36 -13.31
C CYS A 53 -1.30 0.31 -14.17
N PRO A 54 -0.25 -0.36 -13.66
CA PRO A 54 0.42 -1.45 -14.38
C PRO A 54 -0.52 -2.59 -14.81
N ILE A 55 -1.58 -2.86 -14.03
CA ILE A 55 -2.52 -3.95 -14.25
C ILE A 55 -3.66 -3.52 -15.20
N CYS A 56 -4.54 -2.63 -14.73
CA CYS A 56 -5.77 -2.28 -15.45
C CYS A 56 -5.66 -1.06 -16.37
N LYS A 57 -4.47 -0.44 -16.46
CA LYS A 57 -4.18 0.75 -17.27
C LYS A 57 -4.99 2.02 -16.95
N ARG A 58 -5.87 1.98 -15.94
CA ARG A 58 -6.59 3.17 -15.46
C ARG A 58 -5.61 4.23 -14.96
N LYS A 59 -5.82 5.48 -15.36
CA LYS A 59 -5.03 6.63 -14.90
C LYS A 59 -5.17 6.81 -13.39
N SER A 60 -4.05 6.99 -12.71
CA SER A 60 -4.02 7.34 -11.29
C SER A 60 -4.61 8.73 -11.08
N SER A 61 -5.44 8.87 -10.05
CA SER A 61 -5.98 10.16 -9.62
C SER A 61 -5.00 10.94 -8.73
N LYS A 62 -3.92 10.31 -8.28
CA LYS A 62 -2.91 10.90 -7.38
C LYS A 62 -1.52 10.80 -7.99
N ASP A 63 -0.77 11.89 -7.90
CA ASP A 63 0.61 11.95 -8.37
C ASP A 63 1.59 11.23 -7.43
N ASN A 64 1.27 11.20 -6.14
CA ASN A 64 2.05 10.53 -5.10
C ASN A 64 1.10 9.76 -4.17
N PRO A 65 0.77 8.50 -4.48
CA PRO A 65 -0.08 7.68 -3.64
C PRO A 65 0.63 7.37 -2.31
N LEU A 66 -0.12 7.49 -1.21
CA LEU A 66 0.42 7.22 0.13
C LEU A 66 0.55 5.71 0.38
N VAL A 67 1.47 5.36 1.28
CA VAL A 67 1.65 3.98 1.73
C VAL A 67 0.38 3.50 2.45
N ASN A 68 -0.04 2.29 2.10
CA ASN A 68 -1.09 1.56 2.78
C ASN A 68 -0.47 0.84 3.99
N PHE A 69 -0.50 1.49 5.15
CA PHE A 69 0.10 0.96 6.38
C PHE A 69 -0.46 -0.40 6.79
N ALA A 70 -1.78 -0.62 6.67
CA ALA A 70 -2.36 -1.93 7.02
C ALA A 70 -1.79 -3.06 6.14
N LEU A 71 -1.68 -2.82 4.83
CA LEU A 71 -1.08 -3.81 3.93
C LEU A 71 0.43 -3.97 4.18
N LYS A 72 1.13 -2.90 4.57
CA LYS A 72 2.53 -2.95 4.97
C LYS A 72 2.74 -3.85 6.19
N GLU A 73 2.01 -3.63 7.27
CA GLU A 73 2.14 -4.43 8.50
C GLU A 73 1.87 -5.92 8.25
N LEU A 74 0.85 -6.23 7.45
CA LEU A 74 0.54 -7.61 7.06
C LEU A 74 1.66 -8.23 6.22
N ALA A 75 2.19 -7.50 5.24
CA ALA A 75 3.28 -7.95 4.38
C ALA A 75 4.59 -8.14 5.17
N ASP A 76 4.89 -7.23 6.10
CA ASP A 76 6.09 -7.29 6.95
C ASP A 76 6.00 -8.44 7.97
N SER A 77 4.82 -8.66 8.55
CA SER A 77 4.56 -9.85 9.39
C SER A 77 4.73 -11.14 8.60
N PHE A 78 4.14 -11.24 7.41
CA PHE A 78 4.25 -12.41 6.55
C PHE A 78 5.68 -12.69 6.11
N ALA A 79 6.46 -11.65 5.78
CA ALA A 79 7.85 -11.77 5.35
C ALA A 79 8.84 -11.90 6.51
N GLY A 80 8.40 -11.88 7.77
CA GLY A 80 9.29 -11.92 8.93
C GLY A 80 10.17 -10.67 9.09
N ARG A 81 9.76 -9.51 8.54
CA ARG A 81 10.51 -8.23 8.58
C ARG A 81 10.22 -7.37 9.81
N GLN A 82 9.73 -7.97 10.89
CA GLN A 82 9.32 -7.23 12.08
C GLN A 82 10.49 -6.44 12.67
N LYS A 83 10.30 -5.14 12.87
CA LYS A 83 11.20 -4.35 13.73
C LYS A 83 10.92 -4.77 15.17
N SER A 84 11.89 -5.41 15.82
CA SER A 84 11.92 -5.50 17.29
C SER A 84 11.77 -4.08 17.86
N GLY A 85 10.82 -3.88 18.77
CA GLY A 85 10.20 -2.59 19.07
C GLY A 85 11.13 -1.38 19.25
N SER A 86 10.63 -0.21 18.85
CA SER A 86 10.80 1.09 19.52
C SER A 86 9.87 2.09 18.85
N SER A 87 8.95 2.67 19.62
CA SER A 87 8.20 3.86 19.26
C SER A 87 9.16 5.04 19.12
N GLU A 88 9.52 5.40 17.89
CA GLU A 88 10.09 6.71 17.58
C GLU A 88 9.46 7.21 16.28
N THR A 89 8.35 7.95 16.44
CA THR A 89 7.83 8.87 15.42
C THR A 89 8.83 10.01 15.27
N GLU A 90 9.77 9.86 14.36
CA GLU A 90 10.56 10.99 13.86
C GLU A 90 9.79 11.72 12.75
N LYS A 91 9.43 12.97 13.10
CA LYS A 91 8.90 14.08 12.31
C LYS A 91 8.84 13.89 10.80
N GLY A 92 7.61 13.70 10.31
CA GLY A 92 7.16 14.22 9.02
C GLY A 92 5.96 15.13 9.27
N GLU A 93 6.19 16.41 9.51
CA GLU A 93 5.12 17.40 9.59
C GLU A 93 4.40 17.49 8.23
N LYS A 94 3.27 16.79 8.12
CA LYS A 94 2.18 17.16 7.22
C LYS A 94 0.93 17.30 8.07
N LYS A 95 0.72 18.51 8.59
CA LYS A 95 -0.54 18.93 9.19
C LYS A 95 -1.62 18.91 8.09
N LEU A 96 -2.25 17.75 7.88
CA LEU A 96 -3.51 17.67 7.15
C LEU A 96 -4.61 17.96 8.17
N THR A 97 -5.08 19.21 8.23
CA THR A 97 -6.28 19.53 8.99
C THR A 97 -7.48 18.92 8.28
N VAL A 98 -7.96 17.78 8.77
CA VAL A 98 -9.32 17.34 8.47
C VAL A 98 -10.26 18.20 9.31
N VAL A 99 -10.77 19.28 8.73
CA VAL A 99 -11.96 19.91 9.28
C VAL A 99 -13.13 19.05 8.87
N CYS A 100 -13.58 18.18 9.78
CA CYS A 100 -14.83 17.46 9.61
C CYS A 100 -15.97 18.41 9.98
N SER A 101 -16.42 19.23 9.02
CA SER A 101 -17.64 20.03 9.19
C SER A 101 -18.87 19.12 9.10
N ARG A 102 -19.08 18.27 10.11
CA ARG A 102 -20.40 17.72 10.38
C ARG A 102 -21.24 18.86 10.97
N ARG A 103 -22.01 19.53 10.12
CA ARG A 103 -23.31 20.04 10.57
C ARG A 103 -24.33 18.96 10.23
N CYS A 104 -24.53 18.04 11.17
CA CYS A 104 -25.86 17.43 11.31
C CYS A 104 -26.73 18.49 12.00
N GLN A 105 -27.56 19.19 11.23
CA GLN A 105 -28.76 19.80 11.78
C GLN A 105 -29.89 18.87 11.40
N ASN A 106 -30.33 18.08 12.38
CA ASN A 106 -31.65 17.48 12.35
C ASN A 106 -32.67 18.61 12.27
N ASN A 107 -33.48 18.61 11.23
CA ASN A 107 -34.88 18.99 11.33
C ASN A 107 -35.69 18.05 10.44
#